data_AF-A0A525IRM3-F1
#
_entry.id   AF-A0A525IRM3-F1
#
_cell.length_a   1.000
_cell.length_b   1.000
_cell.length_c   1.000
_cell.angle_alpha   90.00
_cell.angle_beta   90.00
_cell.angle_gamma   90.00
#
_symmetry.space_group_name_H-M   'P 1'
#
loop_
_entity.id
_entity.type
_entity.pdbx_description
1 polymer ?
#
loop_
_entity_poly.entity_id
_entity_poly.type
_entity_poly.pdbx_seq_one_letter_code
_entity_poly.pdbx_strand_id
1 'polypeptide(L)'
;MRKLLLGSVVFIFSLAPHLAGAGPRSVQVEPPQALPAGFETYRGYVFDLSENSERKDVAAIADALRRQLDVVESVGLSPKVVQFFHTVPIVASEMTCLDEGAGVACYGPLSPERNQRMSSSFTTWDEGKLRWSNPNLVDLAADAGPGVIMLRPVMLKHAEDPVLLHELLHAYHAKLMPQGFDNLGIRAYHGDAMAKHVFGKEEYAMKNHKEFFAVTASIFLAGKESMHEPKTRAQLKEKLPKYYKYLVELFGFDPEPEPAKATPVAEESSDKAGSGGT
;
A
#
# COMPACT_ATOMS: atom_id res chain seq x y z
N MET A 1 39.85 10.13 85.04
CA MET A 1 38.80 10.03 84.01
C MET A 1 39.48 10.13 82.65
N ARG A 2 39.54 9.01 81.92
CA ARG A 2 40.40 8.84 80.73
C ARG A 2 39.65 9.24 79.45
N LYS A 3 40.33 10.04 78.63
CA LYS A 3 40.01 10.33 77.23
C LYS A 3 40.13 9.05 76.39
N LEU A 4 39.28 8.90 75.36
CA LEU A 4 39.64 8.15 74.16
C LEU A 4 38.92 8.76 72.94
N LEU A 5 39.74 9.19 71.98
CA LEU A 5 39.39 9.56 70.61
C LEU A 5 39.44 8.29 69.74
N LEU A 6 38.40 8.01 68.96
CA LEU A 6 38.40 7.17 67.76
C LEU A 6 37.25 7.70 66.89
N GLY A 7 37.37 8.04 65.60
CA GLY A 7 38.31 7.62 64.56
C GLY A 7 37.44 7.24 63.36
N SER A 8 37.23 8.16 62.41
CA SER A 8 36.40 7.93 61.21
C SER A 8 37.00 6.83 60.33
N VAL A 9 36.23 5.78 60.08
CA VAL A 9 36.59 4.71 59.15
C VAL A 9 36.14 5.12 57.74
N VAL A 10 37.11 5.34 56.86
CA VAL A 10 36.90 5.49 55.42
C VAL A 10 36.74 4.10 54.81
N PHE A 11 35.55 3.77 54.33
CA PHE A 11 35.33 2.57 53.51
C PHE A 11 35.73 2.87 52.05
N ILE A 12 36.84 2.26 51.62
CA ILE A 12 37.24 2.24 50.22
C ILE A 12 36.42 1.15 49.52
N PHE A 13 35.47 1.55 48.68
CA PHE A 13 34.79 0.62 47.77
C PHE A 13 35.75 0.23 46.63
N SER A 14 36.22 -1.00 46.65
CA SER A 14 36.89 -1.63 45.53
C SER A 14 35.89 -1.93 44.41
N LEU A 15 35.94 -1.13 43.33
CA LEU A 15 35.29 -1.45 42.06
C LEU A 15 36.03 -2.61 41.39
N ALA A 16 35.51 -3.83 41.58
CA ALA A 16 35.86 -4.94 40.69
C ALA A 16 35.16 -4.73 39.35
N PRO A 17 35.85 -4.82 38.19
CA PRO A 17 35.18 -4.82 36.91
C PRO A 17 34.44 -6.15 36.78
N HIS A 18 33.12 -6.14 36.93
CA HIS A 18 32.30 -7.19 36.37
C HIS A 18 32.44 -7.11 34.85
N LEU A 19 33.26 -7.99 34.29
CA LEU A 19 33.20 -8.38 32.89
C LEU A 19 31.83 -9.02 32.65
N ALA A 20 30.83 -8.16 32.40
CA ALA A 20 29.58 -8.58 31.78
C ALA A 20 29.93 -9.00 30.36
N GLY A 21 30.08 -10.31 30.15
CA GLY A 21 30.22 -10.89 28.83
C GLY A 21 28.99 -10.52 28.00
N ALA A 22 29.17 -9.56 27.09
CA ALA A 22 28.24 -9.33 26.00
C ALA A 22 28.38 -10.51 25.01
N GLY A 23 27.78 -11.64 25.34
CA GLY A 23 27.50 -12.68 24.35
C GLY A 23 26.53 -12.12 23.31
N PRO A 24 26.59 -12.58 22.05
CA PRO A 24 25.64 -12.15 21.03
C PRO A 24 24.23 -12.48 21.52
N ARG A 25 23.41 -11.45 21.75
CA ARG A 25 21.97 -11.61 21.92
C ARG A 25 21.41 -12.00 20.55
N SER A 26 21.48 -13.28 20.21
CA SER A 26 20.63 -13.82 19.16
C SER A 26 19.20 -13.74 19.66
N VAL A 27 18.44 -12.77 19.15
CA VAL A 27 16.99 -12.75 19.30
C VAL A 27 16.49 -14.04 18.64
N GLN A 28 16.08 -15.01 19.45
CA GLN A 28 15.32 -16.15 18.96
C GLN A 28 13.97 -15.61 18.51
N VAL A 29 13.85 -15.33 17.22
CA VAL A 29 12.56 -15.02 16.60
C VAL A 29 11.80 -16.35 16.54
N GLU A 30 10.70 -16.45 17.29
CA GLU A 30 9.78 -17.59 17.14
C GLU A 30 9.39 -17.74 15.67
N PRO A 31 9.16 -18.98 15.18
CA PRO A 31 8.67 -19.18 13.82
C PRO A 31 7.42 -18.33 13.58
N PRO A 32 7.19 -17.85 12.34
CA PRO A 32 5.96 -17.13 12.00
C PRO A 32 4.75 -17.94 12.49
N GLN A 33 3.88 -17.31 13.29
CA GLN A 33 2.68 -17.99 13.77
C GLN A 33 1.87 -18.48 12.57
N ALA A 34 1.24 -19.65 12.74
CA ALA A 34 0.20 -20.08 11.82
C ALA A 34 -0.86 -18.98 11.73
N LEU A 35 -1.32 -18.71 10.51
CA LEU A 35 -2.40 -17.75 10.29
C LEU A 35 -3.63 -18.14 11.15
N PRO A 36 -4.38 -17.17 11.68
CA PRO A 36 -5.64 -17.47 12.34
C PRO A 36 -6.55 -18.25 11.39
N ALA A 37 -7.41 -19.12 11.94
CA ALA A 37 -8.33 -19.90 11.13
C ALA A 37 -9.18 -18.99 10.23
N GLY A 38 -9.31 -19.35 8.95
CA GLY A 38 -10.03 -18.57 7.93
C GLY A 38 -9.14 -17.70 7.05
N PHE A 39 -7.94 -17.33 7.53
CA PHE A 39 -7.00 -16.54 6.75
C PHE A 39 -6.13 -17.41 5.82
N GLU A 40 -5.98 -16.94 4.60
CA GLU A 40 -5.08 -17.46 3.59
C GLU A 40 -3.99 -16.44 3.27
N THR A 41 -2.86 -16.91 2.73
CA THR A 41 -1.81 -16.06 2.17
C THR A 41 -1.58 -16.33 0.70
N TYR A 42 -1.27 -15.26 -0.03
CA TYR A 42 -0.84 -15.34 -1.42
C TYR A 42 0.17 -14.24 -1.70
N ARG A 43 1.39 -14.58 -2.13
CA ARG A 43 2.47 -13.63 -2.45
C ARG A 43 2.76 -12.55 -1.39
N GLY A 44 2.52 -12.86 -0.11
CA GLY A 44 2.70 -11.91 1.00
C GLY A 44 1.43 -11.16 1.41
N TYR A 45 0.37 -11.18 0.60
CA TYR A 45 -0.95 -10.69 0.99
C TYR A 45 -1.64 -11.69 1.91
N VAL A 46 -2.46 -11.16 2.80
CA VAL A 46 -3.33 -11.93 3.70
C VAL A 46 -4.78 -11.62 3.37
N PHE A 47 -5.60 -12.66 3.22
CA PHE A 47 -7.03 -12.47 2.99
C PHE A 47 -7.89 -13.50 3.72
N ASP A 48 -9.14 -13.15 4.00
CA ASP A 48 -10.13 -13.99 4.69
C ASP A 48 -11.43 -14.04 3.87
N LEU A 49 -11.87 -15.26 3.52
CA LEU A 49 -13.11 -15.53 2.79
C LEU A 49 -14.12 -16.32 3.63
N SER A 50 -13.91 -16.43 4.95
CA SER A 50 -14.67 -17.31 5.83
C SER A 50 -16.17 -16.99 5.88
N GLU A 51 -16.57 -15.71 5.83
CA GLU A 51 -17.98 -15.28 5.71
C GLU A 51 -18.66 -15.90 4.48
N ASN A 52 -17.89 -16.13 3.42
CA ASN A 52 -18.37 -16.64 2.13
C ASN A 52 -18.12 -18.15 1.95
N SER A 53 -17.66 -18.87 2.98
CA SER A 53 -17.27 -20.27 2.88
C SER A 53 -18.37 -21.23 2.40
N GLU A 54 -19.64 -20.91 2.68
CA GLU A 54 -20.80 -21.69 2.24
C GLU A 54 -21.22 -21.39 0.79
N ARG A 55 -20.60 -20.40 0.13
CA ARG A 55 -20.93 -20.05 -1.25
C ARG A 55 -20.37 -21.07 -2.22
N LYS A 56 -21.16 -21.42 -3.22
CA LYS A 56 -20.76 -22.34 -4.31
C LYS A 56 -19.63 -21.79 -5.18
N ASP A 57 -19.47 -20.46 -5.23
CA ASP A 57 -18.49 -19.75 -6.05
C ASP A 57 -17.28 -19.25 -5.25
N VAL A 58 -17.12 -19.62 -3.96
CA VAL A 58 -16.02 -19.13 -3.12
C VAL A 58 -14.63 -19.41 -3.70
N ALA A 59 -14.44 -20.57 -4.34
CA ALA A 59 -13.19 -20.89 -5.04
C ALA A 59 -12.92 -19.94 -6.21
N ALA A 60 -13.96 -19.56 -6.96
CA ALA A 60 -13.82 -18.60 -8.05
C ALA A 60 -13.50 -17.20 -7.54
N ILE A 61 -14.07 -16.79 -6.39
CA ILE A 61 -13.74 -15.53 -5.71
C ILE A 61 -12.26 -15.53 -5.33
N ALA A 62 -11.77 -16.59 -4.69
CA ALA A 62 -10.37 -16.73 -4.31
C ALA A 62 -9.45 -16.64 -5.54
N ASP A 63 -9.79 -17.30 -6.65
CA ASP A 63 -8.99 -17.25 -7.88
C ASP A 63 -9.01 -15.87 -8.53
N ALA A 64 -10.15 -15.18 -8.54
CA ALA A 64 -10.25 -13.80 -9.04
C ALA A 64 -9.42 -12.83 -8.17
N LEU A 65 -9.49 -12.96 -6.85
CA LEU A 65 -8.69 -12.20 -5.90
C LEU A 65 -7.19 -12.39 -6.18
N ARG A 66 -6.73 -13.65 -6.32
CA ARG A 66 -5.32 -13.95 -6.62
C ARG A 66 -4.86 -13.34 -7.95
N ARG A 67 -5.68 -13.42 -9.01
CA ARG A 67 -5.38 -12.78 -10.31
C ARG A 67 -5.25 -11.26 -10.19
N GLN A 68 -6.11 -10.61 -9.41
CA GLN A 68 -5.99 -9.17 -9.19
C GLN A 68 -4.73 -8.82 -8.37
N LEU A 69 -4.33 -9.66 -7.41
CA LEU A 69 -3.06 -9.49 -6.70
C LEU A 69 -1.85 -9.68 -7.64
N ASP A 70 -1.91 -10.62 -8.59
CA ASP A 70 -0.87 -10.76 -9.61
C ASP A 70 -0.73 -9.47 -10.45
N VAL A 71 -1.86 -8.80 -10.77
CA VAL A 71 -1.82 -7.48 -11.42
C VAL A 71 -1.07 -6.48 -10.55
N VAL A 72 -1.40 -6.36 -9.26
CA VAL A 72 -0.73 -5.44 -8.31
C VAL A 72 0.78 -5.67 -8.26
N GLU A 73 1.22 -6.93 -8.25
CA GLU A 73 2.65 -7.27 -8.25
C GLU A 73 3.33 -6.92 -9.58
N SER A 74 2.59 -6.93 -10.69
CA SER A 74 3.14 -6.74 -12.04
C SER A 74 3.23 -5.29 -12.51
N VAL A 75 2.51 -4.35 -11.88
CA VAL A 75 2.42 -2.95 -12.37
C VAL A 75 3.70 -2.12 -12.17
N GLY A 76 4.76 -2.68 -11.59
CA GLY A 76 6.06 -2.01 -11.47
C GLY A 76 6.21 -1.07 -10.27
N LEU A 77 5.33 -1.16 -9.27
CA LEU A 77 5.45 -0.41 -8.02
C LEU A 77 6.76 -0.77 -7.28
N SER A 78 7.32 0.22 -6.57
CA SER A 78 8.56 -0.01 -5.82
C SER A 78 8.37 -1.09 -4.74
N PRO A 79 9.43 -1.86 -4.39
CA PRO A 79 9.35 -2.88 -3.34
C PRO A 79 8.83 -2.35 -2.01
N LYS A 80 9.12 -1.09 -1.67
CA LYS A 80 8.63 -0.45 -0.44
C LYS A 80 7.10 -0.29 -0.45
N VAL A 81 6.52 0.06 -1.60
CA VAL A 81 5.06 0.21 -1.75
C VAL A 81 4.39 -1.16 -1.70
N VAL A 82 4.92 -2.14 -2.42
CA VAL A 82 4.41 -3.52 -2.40
C VAL A 82 4.48 -4.11 -0.99
N GLN A 83 5.58 -3.91 -0.27
CA GLN A 83 5.72 -4.35 1.12
C GLN A 83 4.70 -3.70 2.05
N PHE A 84 4.34 -2.43 1.82
CA PHE A 84 3.25 -1.77 2.55
C PHE A 84 1.89 -2.39 2.18
N PHE A 85 1.65 -2.68 0.90
CA PHE A 85 0.40 -3.33 0.47
C PHE A 85 0.20 -4.71 1.11
N HIS A 86 1.27 -5.47 1.33
CA HIS A 86 1.22 -6.74 2.08
C HIS A 86 0.75 -6.59 3.54
N THR A 87 0.78 -5.37 4.09
CA THR A 87 0.28 -5.09 5.45
C THR A 87 -1.21 -4.78 5.52
N VAL A 88 -1.89 -4.63 4.37
CA VAL A 88 -3.32 -4.32 4.29
C VAL A 88 -4.08 -5.63 4.09
N PRO A 89 -4.79 -6.17 5.10
CA PRO A 89 -5.57 -7.38 4.96
C PRO A 89 -6.81 -7.14 4.10
N ILE A 90 -7.24 -8.22 3.42
CA ILE A 90 -8.41 -8.23 2.56
C ILE A 90 -9.46 -9.16 3.18
N VAL A 91 -10.68 -8.67 3.39
CA VAL A 91 -11.78 -9.48 3.91
C VAL A 91 -12.93 -9.51 2.91
N ALA A 92 -13.45 -10.68 2.60
CA ALA A 92 -14.66 -10.78 1.80
C ALA A 92 -15.90 -10.73 2.69
N SER A 93 -16.86 -9.87 2.33
CA SER A 93 -18.11 -9.70 3.06
C SER A 93 -19.24 -9.29 2.11
N GLU A 94 -20.45 -9.78 2.35
CA GLU A 94 -21.61 -9.54 1.48
C GLU A 94 -22.14 -8.10 1.56
N MET A 95 -22.06 -7.53 2.77
CA MET A 95 -22.80 -6.34 3.17
C MET A 95 -21.94 -5.08 3.32
N THR A 96 -20.63 -5.23 3.44
CA THR A 96 -19.71 -4.09 3.55
C THR A 96 -19.63 -3.31 2.23
N CYS A 97 -19.19 -2.05 2.28
CA CYS A 97 -19.06 -1.13 1.14
C CYS A 97 -20.37 -0.58 0.52
N LEU A 98 -21.54 -1.12 0.89
CA LEU A 98 -22.83 -0.61 0.39
C LEU A 98 -23.06 0.87 0.74
N ASP A 99 -22.73 1.26 1.98
CA ASP A 99 -22.91 2.64 2.46
C ASP A 99 -21.92 3.63 1.81
N GLU A 100 -20.78 3.13 1.36
CA GLU A 100 -19.76 3.94 0.67
C GLU A 100 -20.11 4.14 -0.81
N GLY A 101 -21.18 3.52 -1.31
CA GLY A 101 -21.54 3.52 -2.74
C GLY A 101 -20.47 2.85 -3.63
N ALA A 102 -19.55 2.09 -3.01
CA ALA A 102 -18.48 1.37 -3.67
C ALA A 102 -19.00 -0.06 -3.90
N GLY A 103 -19.57 -0.28 -5.09
CA GLY A 103 -20.42 -1.45 -5.35
C GLY A 103 -19.71 -2.80 -5.26
N VAL A 104 -18.37 -2.82 -5.36
CA VAL A 104 -17.54 -4.02 -5.53
C VAL A 104 -16.56 -4.25 -4.39
N ALA A 105 -15.85 -3.21 -3.95
CA ALA A 105 -14.89 -3.25 -2.87
C ALA A 105 -14.77 -1.86 -2.26
N CYS A 106 -14.14 -1.75 -1.09
CA CYS A 106 -13.82 -0.48 -0.45
C CYS A 106 -12.64 -0.64 0.49
N TYR A 107 -11.82 0.40 0.58
CA TYR A 107 -10.80 0.57 1.61
C TYR A 107 -11.32 1.43 2.76
N GLY A 108 -11.09 0.99 3.99
CA GLY A 108 -11.47 1.74 5.19
C GLY A 108 -10.49 1.57 6.35
N PRO A 109 -10.49 2.51 7.32
CA PRO A 109 -9.67 2.39 8.52
C PRO A 109 -10.13 1.25 9.43
N LEU A 110 -11.39 0.80 9.32
CA LEU A 110 -12.02 -0.21 10.17
C LEU A 110 -12.89 -1.15 9.31
N SER A 111 -12.90 -2.44 9.61
CA SER A 111 -13.94 -3.36 9.12
C SER A 111 -15.27 -3.09 9.88
N PRO A 112 -16.42 -3.03 9.21
CA PRO A 112 -17.74 -2.79 9.83
C PRO A 112 -18.10 -3.72 10.98
N GLU A 113 -17.62 -4.98 10.99
CA GLU A 113 -17.85 -5.91 12.11
C GLU A 113 -17.17 -5.47 13.42
N ARG A 114 -16.10 -4.67 13.34
CA ARG A 114 -15.42 -4.16 14.54
C ARG A 114 -16.29 -3.17 15.32
N ASN A 115 -17.14 -2.40 14.65
CA ASN A 115 -18.12 -1.54 15.32
C ASN A 115 -19.13 -2.36 16.15
N GLN A 116 -19.36 -3.62 15.80
CA GLN A 116 -20.28 -4.52 16.52
C GLN A 116 -19.58 -5.32 17.63
N ARG A 117 -18.29 -5.66 17.47
CA ARG A 117 -17.49 -6.34 18.50
C ARG A 117 -16.96 -5.33 19.53
N MET A 118 -17.82 -4.89 20.44
CA MET A 118 -17.49 -4.06 21.62
C MET A 118 -16.50 -4.69 22.63
N SER A 119 -15.74 -5.74 22.27
CA SER A 119 -14.86 -6.45 23.21
C SER A 119 -13.47 -6.78 22.69
N SER A 120 -12.92 -6.06 21.71
CA SER A 120 -11.48 -6.21 21.41
C SER A 120 -10.68 -5.45 22.47
N SER A 121 -9.96 -6.18 23.32
CA SER A 121 -8.87 -5.60 24.11
C SER A 121 -7.99 -4.75 23.20
N PHE A 122 -7.66 -3.53 23.62
CA PHE A 122 -6.80 -2.62 22.84
C PHE A 122 -5.52 -3.36 22.39
N THR A 123 -5.19 -3.27 21.10
CA THR A 123 -3.97 -3.89 20.57
C THR A 123 -2.76 -3.20 21.16
N THR A 124 -2.02 -3.91 22.01
CA THR A 124 -0.80 -3.44 22.68
C THR A 124 0.39 -4.27 22.24
N TRP A 125 1.58 -3.66 22.26
CA TRP A 125 2.82 -4.41 22.11
C TRP A 125 3.17 -5.10 23.43
N ASP A 126 3.25 -6.43 23.43
CA ASP A 126 3.75 -7.23 24.54
C ASP A 126 5.27 -7.32 24.44
N GLU A 127 5.99 -6.48 25.21
CA GLU A 127 7.46 -6.44 25.21
C GLU A 127 8.09 -7.77 25.65
N GLY A 128 7.45 -8.52 26.55
CA GLY A 128 7.96 -9.80 27.04
C GLY A 128 7.90 -10.90 25.99
N LYS A 129 6.95 -10.80 25.05
CA LYS A 129 6.77 -11.74 23.95
C LYS A 129 7.18 -11.19 22.58
N LEU A 130 7.63 -9.93 22.54
CA LEU A 130 7.98 -9.18 21.34
C LEU A 130 6.92 -9.31 20.23
N ARG A 131 5.64 -9.14 20.59
CA ARG A 131 4.51 -9.31 19.66
C ARG A 131 3.30 -8.47 20.02
N TRP A 132 2.39 -8.28 19.07
CA TRP A 132 1.09 -7.66 19.33
C TRP A 132 0.16 -8.57 20.14
N SER A 133 -0.64 -7.98 21.03
CA SER A 133 -1.58 -8.71 21.90
C SER A 133 -2.80 -9.26 21.15
N ASN A 134 -3.14 -8.67 20.00
CA ASN A 134 -4.27 -9.10 19.18
C ASN A 134 -3.79 -10.04 18.05
N PRO A 135 -4.21 -11.31 18.04
CA PRO A 135 -3.84 -12.25 16.98
C PRO A 135 -4.68 -12.08 15.70
N ASN A 136 -5.78 -11.31 15.73
CA ASN A 136 -6.59 -11.06 14.56
C ASN A 136 -5.91 -10.00 13.67
N LEU A 137 -5.48 -10.42 12.47
CA LEU A 137 -4.74 -9.57 11.53
C LEU A 137 -5.56 -8.37 11.03
N VAL A 138 -6.89 -8.50 10.95
CA VAL A 138 -7.80 -7.41 10.55
C VAL A 138 -7.87 -6.35 11.64
N ASP A 139 -8.03 -6.76 12.89
CA ASP A 139 -8.05 -5.82 14.03
C ASP A 139 -6.68 -5.19 14.25
N LEU A 140 -5.59 -5.95 14.07
CA LEU A 140 -4.23 -5.44 14.11
C LEU A 140 -4.00 -4.38 13.02
N ALA A 141 -4.43 -4.62 11.78
CA ALA A 141 -4.28 -3.65 10.71
C ALA A 141 -5.14 -2.40 10.91
N ALA A 142 -6.33 -2.56 11.48
CA ALA A 142 -7.18 -1.46 11.89
C ALA A 142 -6.53 -0.61 13.00
N ASP A 143 -5.90 -1.25 13.99
CA ASP A 143 -5.28 -0.57 15.14
C ASP A 143 -3.90 0.02 14.82
N ALA A 144 -3.07 -0.72 14.10
CA ALA A 144 -1.73 -0.28 13.69
C ALA A 144 -1.79 0.78 12.57
N GLY A 145 -2.96 0.92 11.92
CA GLY A 145 -3.24 1.99 10.97
C GLY A 145 -3.13 1.67 9.47
N PRO A 146 -2.63 0.53 8.95
CA PRO A 146 -2.73 0.21 7.53
C PRO A 146 -4.16 0.28 6.96
N GLY A 147 -5.18 -0.04 7.77
CA GLY A 147 -6.56 -0.17 7.32
C GLY A 147 -6.86 -1.54 6.73
N VAL A 148 -8.04 -1.70 6.15
CA VAL A 148 -8.56 -3.00 5.67
C VAL A 148 -9.24 -2.78 4.32
N ILE A 149 -9.04 -3.72 3.40
CA ILE A 149 -9.82 -3.81 2.16
C ILE A 149 -10.98 -4.77 2.40
N MET A 150 -12.18 -4.32 2.09
CA MET A 150 -13.39 -5.14 2.12
C MET A 150 -13.83 -5.39 0.69
N LEU A 151 -14.12 -6.65 0.39
CA LEU A 151 -14.39 -7.12 -0.96
C LEU A 151 -15.74 -7.81 -0.99
N ARG A 152 -16.58 -7.48 -1.97
CA ARG A 152 -17.86 -8.15 -2.15
C ARG A 152 -17.74 -9.24 -3.20
N PRO A 153 -18.46 -10.37 -3.07
CA PRO A 153 -18.48 -11.44 -4.07
C PRO A 153 -18.86 -11.01 -5.49
N VAL A 154 -19.56 -9.88 -5.63
CA VAL A 154 -19.88 -9.28 -6.95
C VAL A 154 -18.63 -8.91 -7.75
N MET A 155 -17.45 -8.86 -7.13
CA MET A 155 -16.15 -8.71 -7.82
C MET A 155 -15.95 -9.68 -8.98
N LEU A 156 -16.59 -10.84 -8.97
CA LEU A 156 -16.49 -11.82 -10.06
C LEU A 156 -16.92 -11.24 -11.41
N LYS A 157 -17.82 -10.26 -11.40
CA LYS A 157 -18.24 -9.54 -12.62
C LYS A 157 -17.20 -8.55 -13.14
N HIS A 158 -16.20 -8.24 -12.31
CA HIS A 158 -15.15 -7.25 -12.52
C HIS A 158 -13.76 -7.88 -12.35
N ALA A 159 -13.66 -9.19 -12.61
CA ALA A 159 -12.42 -9.94 -12.39
C ALA A 159 -11.26 -9.46 -13.28
N GLU A 160 -11.57 -8.86 -14.43
CA GLU A 160 -10.60 -8.30 -15.38
C GLU A 160 -10.27 -6.83 -15.11
N ASP A 161 -10.99 -6.18 -14.18
CA ASP A 161 -10.73 -4.80 -13.78
C ASP A 161 -9.76 -4.75 -12.59
N PRO A 162 -8.95 -3.69 -12.46
CA PRO A 162 -7.93 -3.58 -11.41
C PRO A 162 -8.52 -3.18 -10.04
N VAL A 163 -9.54 -3.89 -9.55
CA VAL A 163 -10.29 -3.54 -8.33
C VAL A 163 -9.40 -3.53 -7.09
N LEU A 164 -8.60 -4.57 -6.83
CA LEU A 164 -7.69 -4.57 -5.66
C LEU A 164 -6.59 -3.50 -5.78
N LEU A 165 -6.12 -3.20 -6.99
CA LEU A 165 -5.16 -2.12 -7.19
C LEU A 165 -5.78 -0.78 -6.81
N HIS A 166 -7.03 -0.54 -7.20
CA HIS A 166 -7.79 0.65 -6.81
C HIS A 166 -7.88 0.79 -5.29
N GLU A 167 -8.28 -0.27 -4.58
CA GLU A 167 -8.40 -0.21 -3.11
C GLU A 167 -7.05 -0.05 -2.40
N LEU A 168 -6.00 -0.68 -2.91
CA LEU A 168 -4.64 -0.49 -2.39
C LEU A 168 -4.12 0.93 -2.69
N LEU A 169 -4.55 1.56 -3.77
CA LEU A 169 -4.25 2.97 -4.05
C LEU A 169 -4.98 3.92 -3.10
N HIS A 170 -6.17 3.59 -2.61
CA HIS A 170 -6.75 4.33 -1.48
C HIS A 170 -5.88 4.21 -0.23
N ALA A 171 -5.37 3.01 0.08
CA ALA A 171 -4.43 2.82 1.20
C ALA A 171 -3.11 3.60 1.00
N TYR A 172 -2.55 3.58 -0.21
CA TYR A 172 -1.38 4.38 -0.59
C TYR A 172 -1.64 5.87 -0.35
N HIS A 173 -2.77 6.39 -0.84
CA HIS A 173 -3.14 7.79 -0.69
C HIS A 173 -3.30 8.16 0.78
N ALA A 174 -3.95 7.30 1.58
CA ALA A 174 -4.19 7.56 2.98
C ALA A 174 -2.90 7.57 3.84
N LYS A 175 -1.92 6.71 3.52
CA LYS A 175 -0.81 6.38 4.45
C LYS A 175 0.58 6.74 3.95
N LEU A 176 0.81 6.70 2.64
CA LEU A 176 2.13 6.94 2.07
C LEU A 176 2.28 8.33 1.48
N MET A 177 1.19 8.96 1.04
CA MET A 177 1.24 10.32 0.50
C MET A 177 1.34 11.37 1.63
N PRO A 178 2.05 12.49 1.39
CA PRO A 178 2.03 13.62 2.32
C PRO A 178 0.61 14.10 2.58
N GLN A 179 0.26 14.25 3.86
CA GLN A 179 -1.08 14.64 4.35
C GLN A 179 -2.19 13.62 4.05
N GLY A 180 -1.83 12.39 3.66
CA GLY A 180 -2.80 11.33 3.41
C GLY A 180 -3.81 11.74 2.32
N PHE A 181 -5.09 11.49 2.58
CA PHE A 181 -6.17 11.92 1.70
C PHE A 181 -6.27 13.44 1.49
N ASP A 182 -5.71 14.25 2.40
CA ASP A 182 -5.67 15.71 2.25
C ASP A 182 -4.53 16.19 1.35
N ASN A 183 -3.89 15.30 0.58
CA ASN A 183 -2.82 15.66 -0.33
C ASN A 183 -3.23 16.80 -1.28
N LEU A 184 -2.56 17.94 -1.13
CA LEU A 184 -2.89 19.17 -1.87
C LEU A 184 -2.72 19.02 -3.39
N GLY A 185 -1.78 18.18 -3.84
CA GLY A 185 -1.58 17.91 -5.27
C GLY A 185 -2.79 17.23 -5.88
N ILE A 186 -3.24 16.14 -5.26
CA ILE A 186 -4.44 15.41 -5.71
C ILE A 186 -5.68 16.31 -5.67
N ARG A 187 -5.88 17.06 -4.57
CA ARG A 187 -7.01 17.99 -4.45
C ARG A 187 -7.00 19.06 -5.54
N ALA A 188 -5.83 19.61 -5.86
CA ALA A 188 -5.69 20.60 -6.92
C ALA A 188 -6.00 20.03 -8.31
N TYR A 189 -5.47 18.85 -8.64
CA TYR A 189 -5.74 18.20 -9.93
C TYR A 189 -7.20 17.77 -10.08
N HIS A 190 -7.81 17.26 -9.03
CA HIS A 190 -9.24 16.97 -9.01
C HIS A 190 -10.07 18.25 -9.24
N GLY A 191 -9.78 19.34 -8.52
CA GLY A 191 -10.46 20.62 -8.70
C GLY A 191 -10.30 21.20 -10.11
N ASP A 192 -9.11 21.09 -10.70
CA ASP A 192 -8.84 21.50 -12.09
C ASP A 192 -9.64 20.64 -13.10
N ALA A 193 -9.69 19.32 -12.89
CA ALA A 193 -10.47 18.40 -13.73
C ALA A 193 -11.98 18.71 -13.66
N MET A 194 -12.51 19.01 -12.47
CA MET A 194 -13.90 19.43 -12.27
C MET A 194 -14.19 20.77 -12.98
N ALA A 195 -13.32 21.77 -12.79
CA ALA A 195 -13.51 23.11 -13.36
C ALA A 195 -13.48 23.11 -14.89
N LYS A 196 -12.69 22.21 -15.48
CA LYS A 196 -12.58 22.04 -16.94
C LYS A 196 -13.57 21.05 -17.53
N HIS A 197 -14.40 20.41 -16.71
CA HIS A 197 -15.32 19.35 -17.14
C HIS A 197 -14.64 18.25 -17.96
N VAL A 198 -13.46 17.81 -17.50
CA VAL A 198 -12.66 16.79 -18.22
C VAL A 198 -13.41 15.45 -18.34
N PHE A 199 -14.17 15.12 -17.30
CA PHE A 199 -15.07 13.98 -17.22
C PHE A 199 -16.51 14.44 -16.94
N GLY A 200 -17.49 13.57 -17.19
CA GLY A 200 -18.87 13.81 -16.80
C GLY A 200 -19.00 13.94 -15.28
N LYS A 201 -19.94 14.77 -14.81
CA LYS A 201 -20.13 15.00 -13.36
C LYS A 201 -20.53 13.74 -12.59
N GLU A 202 -21.20 12.82 -13.26
CA GLU A 202 -21.64 11.53 -12.71
C GLU A 202 -20.57 10.43 -12.82
N GLU A 203 -19.42 10.73 -13.44
CA GLU A 203 -18.32 9.77 -13.51
C GLU A 203 -17.77 9.49 -12.11
N TYR A 204 -17.47 8.23 -11.83
CA TYR A 204 -17.05 7.79 -10.49
C TYR A 204 -15.81 8.54 -9.99
N ALA A 205 -14.85 8.81 -10.89
CA ALA A 205 -13.66 9.60 -10.60
C ALA A 205 -13.97 11.04 -10.13
N MET A 206 -15.15 11.59 -10.41
CA MET A 206 -15.56 12.95 -10.01
C MET A 206 -16.33 13.00 -8.69
N LYS A 207 -16.63 11.85 -8.07
CA LYS A 207 -17.35 11.79 -6.78
C LYS A 207 -16.60 12.55 -5.69
N ASN A 208 -15.28 12.36 -5.61
CA ASN A 208 -14.39 13.12 -4.73
C ASN A 208 -12.92 12.91 -5.15
N HIS A 209 -12.01 13.66 -4.52
CA HIS A 209 -10.58 13.61 -4.83
C HIS A 209 -9.89 12.28 -4.49
N LYS A 210 -10.47 11.45 -3.61
CA LYS A 210 -9.94 10.12 -3.29
C LYS A 210 -10.22 9.17 -4.45
N GLU A 211 -11.47 9.11 -4.91
CA GLU A 211 -11.86 8.31 -6.08
C GLU A 211 -11.14 8.79 -7.34
N PHE A 212 -11.01 10.11 -7.52
CA PHE A 212 -10.23 10.67 -8.61
C PHE A 212 -8.84 10.05 -8.68
N PHE A 213 -8.12 10.03 -7.56
CA PHE A 213 -6.80 9.43 -7.50
C PHE A 213 -6.84 7.93 -7.74
N ALA A 214 -7.67 7.17 -7.01
CA ALA A 214 -7.67 5.72 -7.08
C ALA A 214 -8.05 5.20 -8.48
N VAL A 215 -9.05 5.80 -9.13
CA VAL A 215 -9.43 5.48 -10.52
C VAL A 215 -8.28 5.78 -11.48
N THR A 216 -7.84 7.03 -11.52
CA THR A 216 -6.88 7.46 -12.54
C THR A 216 -5.48 6.87 -12.33
N ALA A 217 -5.05 6.65 -11.10
CA ALA A 217 -3.79 5.96 -10.81
C ALA A 217 -3.88 4.46 -11.11
N SER A 218 -5.04 3.82 -10.92
CA SER A 218 -5.26 2.43 -11.38
C SER A 218 -5.09 2.30 -12.88
N ILE A 219 -5.70 3.21 -13.64
CA ILE A 219 -5.56 3.26 -15.11
C ILE A 219 -4.12 3.55 -15.51
N PHE A 220 -3.44 4.48 -14.84
CA PHE A 220 -2.03 4.78 -15.09
C PHE A 220 -1.16 3.52 -14.96
N LEU A 221 -1.31 2.79 -13.86
CA LEU A 221 -0.52 1.60 -13.56
C LEU A 221 -0.93 0.38 -14.40
N ALA A 222 -2.20 -0.04 -14.34
CA ALA A 222 -2.71 -1.23 -15.03
C ALA A 222 -2.91 -1.03 -16.54
N GLY A 223 -3.00 0.21 -17.00
CA GLY A 223 -3.11 0.59 -18.41
C GLY A 223 -4.54 0.72 -18.93
N LYS A 224 -5.50 -0.01 -18.36
CA LYS A 224 -6.92 0.08 -18.71
C LYS A 224 -7.83 -0.41 -17.60
N GLU A 225 -9.08 0.02 -17.66
CA GLU A 225 -10.21 -0.59 -16.96
C GLU A 225 -11.47 -0.47 -17.82
N SER A 226 -12.50 -1.26 -17.51
CA SER A 226 -13.75 -1.25 -18.28
C SER A 226 -14.84 -0.35 -17.69
N MET A 227 -14.73 0.01 -16.40
CA MET A 227 -15.82 0.63 -15.64
C MET A 227 -15.86 2.15 -15.71
N HIS A 228 -14.70 2.82 -15.64
CA HIS A 228 -14.65 4.27 -15.42
C HIS A 228 -13.80 4.99 -16.47
N GLU A 229 -14.17 6.24 -16.78
CA GLU A 229 -13.33 7.13 -17.59
C GLU A 229 -12.16 7.69 -16.77
N PRO A 230 -10.96 7.88 -17.37
CA PRO A 230 -10.58 7.59 -18.75
C PRO A 230 -10.15 6.13 -18.90
N LYS A 231 -10.92 5.29 -19.59
CA LYS A 231 -10.77 3.81 -19.63
C LYS A 231 -9.38 3.26 -20.00
N THR A 232 -8.50 4.10 -20.53
CA THR A 232 -7.15 3.74 -20.93
C THR A 232 -6.11 4.78 -20.52
N ARG A 233 -4.87 4.33 -20.36
CA ARG A 233 -3.71 5.20 -20.10
C ARG A 233 -3.54 6.29 -21.16
N ALA A 234 -3.77 5.95 -22.43
CA ALA A 234 -3.70 6.92 -23.53
C ALA A 234 -4.71 8.05 -23.36
N GLN A 235 -5.98 7.72 -23.04
CA GLN A 235 -7.02 8.71 -22.77
C GLN A 235 -6.70 9.55 -21.52
N LEU A 236 -6.13 8.94 -20.47
CA LEU A 236 -5.67 9.67 -19.29
C LEU A 236 -4.62 10.71 -19.66
N LYS A 237 -3.61 10.31 -20.45
CA LYS A 237 -2.51 11.17 -20.89
C LYS A 237 -3.01 12.30 -21.80
N GLU A 238 -3.95 12.02 -22.69
CA GLU A 238 -4.58 13.02 -23.57
C GLU A 238 -5.39 14.06 -22.78
N LYS A 239 -6.27 13.59 -21.89
CA LYS A 239 -7.20 14.44 -21.14
C LYS A 239 -6.53 15.22 -20.01
N LEU A 240 -5.54 14.62 -19.35
CA LEU A 240 -4.89 15.16 -18.16
C LEU A 240 -3.35 15.06 -18.25
N PRO A 241 -2.69 15.66 -19.25
CA PRO A 241 -1.26 15.46 -19.50
C PRO A 241 -0.37 15.92 -18.33
N LYS A 242 -0.73 17.03 -17.65
CA LYS A 242 0.01 17.52 -16.48
C LYS A 242 -0.12 16.56 -15.29
N TYR A 243 -1.31 16.01 -15.09
CA TYR A 243 -1.56 15.04 -14.03
C TYR A 243 -0.88 13.71 -14.32
N TYR A 244 -0.88 13.25 -15.57
CA TYR A 244 -0.12 12.07 -15.99
C TYR A 244 1.36 12.22 -15.63
N LYS A 245 1.96 13.36 -15.95
CA LYS A 245 3.35 13.66 -15.56
C LYS A 245 3.53 13.65 -14.04
N TYR A 246 2.57 14.21 -13.28
CA TYR A 246 2.59 14.13 -11.83
C TYR A 246 2.57 12.67 -11.32
N LEU A 247 1.81 11.77 -11.94
CA LEU A 247 1.81 10.35 -11.58
C LEU A 247 3.15 9.66 -11.89
N VAL A 248 3.80 10.01 -13.00
CA VAL A 248 5.17 9.55 -13.31
C VAL A 248 6.14 9.96 -12.20
N GLU A 249 6.07 11.21 -11.74
CA GLU A 249 6.91 11.71 -10.65
C GLU A 249 6.56 11.05 -9.30
N LEU A 250 5.26 10.82 -9.04
CA LEU A 250 4.78 10.20 -7.81
C LEU A 250 5.24 8.74 -7.67
N PHE A 251 5.13 7.95 -8.74
CA PHE A 251 5.50 6.54 -8.74
C PHE A 251 6.96 6.30 -9.09
N GLY A 252 7.64 7.29 -9.67
CA GLY A 252 9.06 7.23 -10.00
C GLY A 252 9.38 6.50 -11.30
N PHE A 253 8.37 6.18 -12.12
CA PHE A 253 8.54 5.57 -13.44
C PHE A 253 7.36 5.92 -14.37
N ASP A 254 7.61 5.83 -15.68
CA ASP A 254 6.55 5.91 -16.70
C ASP A 254 6.24 4.47 -17.19
N PRO A 255 5.02 3.95 -16.99
CA PRO A 255 4.62 2.63 -17.47
C PRO A 255 4.50 2.56 -19.01
N GLU A 256 4.49 3.70 -19.70
CA GLU A 256 4.49 3.79 -21.15
C GLU A 256 5.44 4.91 -21.60
N PRO A 257 6.77 4.68 -21.49
CA PRO A 257 7.74 5.69 -21.84
C PRO A 257 7.62 6.03 -23.32
N GLU A 258 7.69 7.32 -23.65
CA GLU A 258 7.79 7.76 -25.05
C GLU A 258 8.93 7.00 -25.73
N PRO A 259 8.73 6.49 -26.96
CA PRO A 259 9.81 5.87 -27.70
C PRO A 259 10.96 6.87 -27.78
N ALA A 260 12.16 6.43 -27.37
CA ALA A 260 13.34 7.28 -27.36
C ALA A 260 13.45 7.96 -28.73
N LYS A 261 13.34 9.29 -28.77
CA LYS A 261 13.60 10.06 -29.99
C LYS A 261 15.00 9.68 -30.42
N ALA A 262 15.12 9.00 -31.56
CA ALA A 262 16.40 8.56 -32.09
C ALA A 262 17.35 9.76 -32.12
N THR A 263 18.36 9.75 -31.25
CA THR A 263 19.43 10.73 -31.29
C THR A 263 20.10 10.58 -32.65
N PRO A 264 20.17 11.61 -33.51
CA PRO A 264 20.93 11.49 -34.74
C PRO A 264 22.39 11.28 -34.35
N VAL A 265 22.92 10.11 -34.70
CA VAL A 265 24.36 9.84 -34.62
C VAL A 265 25.02 10.84 -35.56
N ALA A 266 25.83 11.73 -35.00
CA ALA A 266 26.64 12.64 -35.80
C ALA A 266 27.54 11.79 -36.70
N GLU A 267 27.35 11.87 -38.01
CA GLU A 267 28.31 11.36 -38.99
C GLU A 267 29.62 12.12 -38.78
N GLU A 268 30.64 11.36 -38.39
CA GLU A 268 32.02 11.83 -38.27
C GLU A 268 32.52 12.19 -39.68
N SER A 269 32.54 13.49 -39.99
CA SER A 269 33.13 14.01 -41.21
C SER A 269 34.63 13.72 -41.22
N SER A 270 35.04 12.79 -42.07
CA SER A 270 36.45 12.52 -42.34
C SER A 270 37.06 13.65 -43.17
N ASP A 271 37.74 14.57 -42.50
CA ASP A 271 38.64 15.53 -43.14
C ASP A 271 39.84 14.77 -43.73
N LYS A 272 39.82 14.57 -45.05
CA LYS A 272 40.97 14.10 -45.81
C LYS A 272 41.79 15.31 -46.25
N ALA A 273 42.77 15.69 -45.41
CA ALA A 273 43.76 16.69 -45.74
C ALA A 273 44.57 16.26 -46.99
N GLY A 274 44.57 17.13 -48.00
CA GLY A 274 45.38 16.99 -49.20
C GLY A 274 46.87 17.18 -48.90
N SER A 275 47.68 16.20 -49.29
CA SER A 275 49.12 16.36 -49.46
C SER A 275 49.36 16.98 -50.83
N GLY A 276 49.87 18.22 -50.83
CA GLY A 276 50.37 18.90 -52.01
C GLY A 276 51.68 18.28 -52.50
N GLY A 277 51.82 18.22 -53.83
CA GLY A 277 53.08 17.92 -54.49
C GLY A 277 53.84 19.20 -54.81
N THR A 278 55.16 19.14 -54.61
CA THR A 278 56.24 19.58 -55.52
C THR A 278 57.50 18.87 -55.09
#